data_AF-A0AAV4NH58-F1
#
_entry.id   AF-A0AAV4NH58-F1
#
_cell.length_a   1.000
_cell.length_b   1.000
_cell.length_c   1.000
_cell.angle_alpha   90.00
_cell.angle_beta   90.00
_cell.angle_gamma   90.00
#
_symmetry.space_group_name_H-M   'P 1'
#
loop_
_entity.id
_entity.type
_entity.pdbx_description
1 polymer ?
#
loop_
_entity_poly.entity_id
_entity_poly.type
_entity_poly.pdbx_seq_one_letter_code
_entity_poly.pdbx_strand_id
1 'polypeptide(L)'
;MGSIFRSEEMTLCQLFLQSEAAYACVSELGELGLVQFRDLNPDVNAFQRKFVNEVRRCDEMERKLRFLEKEIKKDGIAMMSFGDNPEAPQPKGR
;
A
#
# COMPACT_ATOMS: atom_id res chain seq x y z
N MET A 1 -12.60 16.86 15.47
CA MET A 1 -12.09 18.18 15.05
C MET A 1 -10.96 18.53 15.99
N GLY A 2 -9.72 18.49 15.49
CA GLY A 2 -8.49 18.46 16.28
C GLY A 2 -8.11 19.77 16.97
N SER A 3 -7.36 19.63 18.06
CA SER A 3 -6.71 20.73 18.79
C SER A 3 -5.41 21.12 18.08
N ILE A 4 -5.25 22.38 17.71
CA ILE A 4 -4.02 22.88 17.07
C ILE A 4 -2.85 22.97 18.07
N PHE A 5 -3.13 22.98 19.38
CA PHE A 5 -2.14 23.25 20.42
C PHE A 5 -1.55 21.99 21.10
N ARG A 6 -2.18 20.82 20.93
CA ARG A 6 -1.76 19.55 21.56
C ARG A 6 -2.03 18.38 20.60
N SER A 7 -1.28 17.30 20.77
CA SER A 7 -1.52 16.05 20.03
C SER A 7 -2.93 15.50 20.29
N GLU A 8 -3.48 14.80 19.31
CA GLU A 8 -4.72 14.04 19.49
C GLU A 8 -4.48 12.81 20.37
N GLU A 9 -5.53 12.35 21.05
CA GLU A 9 -5.47 11.14 21.86
C GLU A 9 -5.32 9.91 20.97
N MET A 10 -4.37 9.04 21.32
CA MET A 10 -4.07 7.83 20.58
C MET A 10 -4.47 6.60 21.40
N THR A 11 -5.01 5.58 20.73
CA THR A 11 -5.31 4.28 21.36
C THR A 11 -4.53 3.17 20.68
N LEU A 12 -3.95 2.27 21.47
CA LEU A 12 -3.33 1.05 20.97
C LEU A 12 -4.38 -0.05 20.86
N CYS A 13 -4.66 -0.47 19.62
CA CYS A 13 -5.58 -1.56 19.32
C CYS A 13 -4.82 -2.79 18.82
N GLN A 14 -5.34 -3.98 19.13
CA GLN A 14 -4.84 -5.24 18.58
C GLN A 14 -5.84 -5.78 17.54
N LEU A 15 -5.34 -6.05 16.33
CA LEU A 15 -6.15 -6.56 15.22
C LEU A 15 -5.92 -8.07 15.05
N PHE A 16 -7.02 -8.82 14.93
CA PHE A 16 -7.00 -10.24 14.58
C PHE A 16 -7.72 -10.42 13.25
N LEU A 17 -6.97 -10.81 12.22
CA LEU A 17 -7.49 -10.94 10.86
C LEU A 17 -7.34 -12.38 10.37
N GLN A 18 -8.38 -12.89 9.72
CA GLN A 18 -8.29 -14.12 8.95
C GLN A 18 -7.48 -13.89 7.67
N SER A 19 -6.70 -14.88 7.23
CA SER A 19 -5.79 -14.72 6.08
C SER A 19 -6.52 -14.33 4.79
N GLU A 20 -7.76 -14.79 4.60
CA GLU A 20 -8.58 -14.48 3.41
C GLU A 20 -9.13 -13.06 3.42
N ALA A 21 -9.48 -12.54 4.60
CA ALA A 21 -10.01 -11.17 4.77
C ALA A 21 -8.91 -10.12 4.95
N ALA A 22 -7.66 -10.54 5.24
CA ALA A 22 -6.58 -9.63 5.60
C ALA A 22 -6.30 -8.55 4.55
N TYR A 23 -6.32 -8.90 3.26
CA TYR A 23 -6.11 -7.93 2.18
C TYR A 23 -7.19 -6.85 2.17
N ALA A 24 -8.47 -7.26 2.17
CA ALA A 24 -9.60 -6.33 2.13
C ALA A 24 -9.64 -5.44 3.38
N CYS A 25 -9.45 -6.02 4.58
CA CYS A 25 -9.44 -5.20 5.80
C CYS A 25 -8.29 -4.18 5.80
N VAL A 26 -7.09 -4.56 5.35
CA VAL A 26 -5.94 -3.66 5.35
C VAL A 26 -6.04 -2.59 4.25
N SER A 27 -6.61 -2.91 3.09
CA SER A 27 -6.84 -1.91 2.04
C SER A 27 -7.82 -0.84 2.50
N GLU A 28 -8.95 -1.22 3.10
CA GLU A 28 -9.94 -0.28 3.65
C GLU A 28 -9.34 0.61 4.75
N LEU A 29 -8.50 0.04 5.64
CA LEU A 29 -7.77 0.83 6.63
C LEU A 29 -6.79 1.82 5.99
N GLY A 30 -6.22 1.47 4.84
CA GLY A 30 -5.35 2.33 4.04
C GLY A 30 -6.12 3.51 3.43
N GLU A 31 -7.30 3.25 2.86
CA GLU A 31 -8.18 4.29 2.31
C GLU A 31 -8.69 5.25 3.41
N LEU A 32 -8.97 4.74 4.61
CA LEU A 32 -9.31 5.58 5.76
C LEU A 32 -8.14 6.46 6.23
N GLY A 33 -6.91 5.95 6.21
CA GLY A 33 -5.70 6.72 6.55
C GLY A 33 -5.54 7.10 8.03
N LEU A 34 -6.22 6.39 8.94
CA LEU A 34 -6.27 6.74 10.38
C LEU A 34 -5.44 5.80 11.29
N VAL A 35 -4.72 4.83 10.72
CA VAL A 35 -4.02 3.79 11.49
C VAL A 35 -2.51 3.87 11.28
N GLN A 36 -1.77 3.70 12.38
CA GLN A 36 -0.32 3.50 12.36
C GLN A 36 0.00 2.06 12.79
N PHE A 37 0.56 1.26 11.87
CA PHE A 37 1.00 -0.10 12.17
C PHE A 37 2.32 -0.10 12.95
N ARG A 38 2.45 -1.03 13.91
CA ARG A 38 3.70 -1.32 14.61
C ARG A 38 4.32 -2.59 14.06
N ASP A 39 5.64 -2.58 13.88
CA ASP A 39 6.37 -3.78 13.51
C ASP A 39 6.45 -4.74 14.70
N LEU A 40 5.79 -5.89 14.59
CA LEU A 40 5.82 -6.95 15.60
C LEU A 40 7.01 -7.91 15.39
N ASN A 41 7.74 -7.82 14.27
CA ASN A 41 8.83 -8.72 13.93
C ASN A 41 10.12 -7.94 13.56
N PRO A 42 10.64 -7.08 14.47
CA PRO A 42 11.83 -6.26 14.19
C PRO A 42 13.08 -7.10 13.93
N ASP A 43 13.19 -8.27 14.54
CA ASP A 43 14.35 -9.16 14.40
C ASP A 43 14.30 -10.02 13.12
N VAL A 44 13.17 -10.01 12.40
CA VAL A 44 12.99 -10.77 11.17
C VAL A 44 13.37 -9.91 9.98
N ASN A 45 14.40 -10.38 9.25
CA ASN A 45 14.86 -9.75 8.02
C ASN A 45 13.72 -9.63 6.99
N ALA A 46 13.66 -8.53 6.26
CA ALA A 46 12.70 -8.28 5.18
C ALA A 46 12.56 -9.47 4.21
N PHE A 47 13.65 -10.17 3.90
CA PHE A 47 13.63 -11.31 2.97
C PHE A 47 12.94 -12.57 3.50
N GLN A 48 12.77 -12.67 4.81
CA GLN A 48 12.15 -13.81 5.48
C GLN A 48 10.69 -13.53 5.86
N ARG A 49 10.18 -12.33 5.56
CA ARG A 49 8.80 -11.96 5.85
C ARG A 49 7.82 -12.70 4.93
N LYS A 50 6.65 -13.02 5.49
CA LYS A 50 5.61 -13.85 4.84
C LYS A 50 5.24 -13.41 3.42
N PHE A 51 5.18 -12.11 3.15
CA PHE A 51 4.69 -11.54 1.89
C PHE A 51 5.78 -10.98 0.96
N VAL A 52 7.05 -11.41 1.14
CA VAL A 52 8.18 -10.88 0.36
C VAL A 52 8.02 -11.12 -1.15
N ASN A 53 7.42 -12.24 -1.55
CA ASN A 53 7.28 -12.60 -2.95
C ASN A 53 6.27 -11.69 -3.66
N GLU A 54 5.19 -11.34 -2.97
CA GLU A 54 4.16 -10.42 -3.44
C GLU A 54 4.72 -9.01 -3.59
N VAL A 55 5.49 -8.53 -2.61
CA VAL A 55 6.18 -7.23 -2.68
C VAL A 55 7.14 -7.18 -3.88
N ARG A 56 7.96 -8.22 -4.06
CA ARG A 56 8.87 -8.32 -5.22
C ARG A 56 8.14 -8.28 -6.56
N ARG A 57 6.96 -8.91 -6.67
CA ARG A 57 6.15 -8.85 -7.89
C ARG A 57 5.65 -7.43 -8.17
N CYS A 58 5.29 -6.68 -7.14
CA CYS A 58 4.94 -5.26 -7.27
C CYS A 58 6.15 -4.43 -7.73
N ASP A 59 7.33 -4.63 -7.15
CA ASP A 59 8.56 -3.92 -7.54
C ASP A 59 8.91 -4.16 -9.02
N GLU A 60 8.79 -5.42 -9.49
CA GLU A 60 9.00 -5.77 -10.89
C GLU A 60 7.97 -5.13 -11.83
N MET A 61 6.70 -5.06 -11.41
CA MET A 61 5.64 -4.40 -12.18
C MET A 61 5.92 -2.89 -12.26
N GLU A 62 6.27 -2.27 -11.15
CA GLU A 62 6.63 -0.86 -11.09
C GLU A 62 7.80 -0.55 -12.02
N ARG A 63 8.83 -1.41 -12.04
CA ARG A 63 9.97 -1.27 -12.97
C ARG A 63 9.52 -1.28 -14.43
N LYS A 64 8.58 -2.15 -14.81
CA LYS A 64 8.03 -2.21 -16.18
C LYS A 64 7.22 -0.96 -16.51
N LEU A 65 6.38 -0.49 -15.58
CA LEU A 65 5.59 0.74 -15.74
C LEU A 65 6.49 1.96 -15.90
N ARG A 66 7.55 2.10 -15.09
CA ARG A 66 8.55 3.17 -15.21
C ARG A 66 9.29 3.14 -16.54
N PHE A 67 9.56 1.95 -17.09
CA PHE A 67 10.16 1.83 -18.42
C PHE A 67 9.18 2.30 -19.51
N LEU A 68 7.93 1.85 -19.45
CA LEU A 68 6.90 2.25 -20.40
C LEU A 68 6.66 3.77 -20.39
N GLU A 69 6.54 4.36 -19.21
CA GLU A 69 6.41 5.82 -19.05
C GLU A 69 7.56 6.57 -19.71
N LYS A 70 8.80 6.05 -19.62
CA LYS A 70 9.97 6.67 -20.26
C LYS A 70 9.89 6.62 -21.78
N GLU A 71 9.51 5.49 -22.37
CA GLU A 71 9.38 5.37 -23.82
C GLU A 71 8.23 6.24 -24.35
N ILE A 72 7.08 6.30 -23.66
CA ILE A 72 5.95 7.17 -24.03
C ILE A 72 6.39 8.65 -24.06
N LYS A 73 7.13 9.09 -23.03
CA LYS A 73 7.66 10.46 -22.96
C LYS A 73 8.67 10.75 -24.07
N LYS A 74 9.51 9.78 -24.41
CA LYS A 74 10.51 9.88 -25.47
C LYS A 74 9.86 10.04 -26.85
N ASP A 75 8.73 9.38 -27.08
CA ASP A 75 7.97 9.46 -28.33
C ASP A 75 7.03 10.68 -28.38
N GLY A 76 7.06 11.55 -27.38
CA GLY A 76 6.26 12.79 -27.35
C GLY A 76 4.75 12.56 -27.19
N ILE A 77 4.35 11.37 -26.73
CA ILE A 77 2.94 11.02 -26.54
C ILE A 77 2.45 11.65 -25.24
N ALA A 78 1.42 12.48 -25.32
CA ALA A 78 0.82 13.11 -24.16
C ALA A 78 0.11 12.08 -23.26
N MET A 79 0.58 11.92 -22.02
CA MET A 79 -0.13 11.12 -21.01
C MET A 79 -1.18 11.98 -20.30
N MET A 80 -2.44 11.57 -20.36
CA MET A 80 -3.52 12.20 -19.61
C MET A 80 -3.45 11.75 -18.15
N SER A 81 -3.46 12.71 -17.22
CA SER A 81 -3.70 12.43 -15.81
C SER A 81 -5.21 12.48 -15.57
N PHE A 82 -5.79 11.32 -15.29
CA PHE A 82 -7.12 11.25 -14.70
C PHE A 82 -6.90 11.53 -13.21
N GLY A 83 -7.43 12.66 -12.71
CA GLY A 83 -6.97 13.30 -11.47
C GLY A 83 -7.12 12.46 -10.20
N ASP A 84 -8.05 11.51 -10.18
CA ASP A 84 -8.35 10.72 -8.99
C ASP A 84 -7.49 9.46 -8.93
N ASN A 85 -6.94 9.18 -7.74
CA ASN A 85 -6.29 7.92 -7.48
C ASN A 85 -7.37 6.82 -7.41
N PRO A 86 -7.26 5.73 -8.19
CA PRO A 86 -8.24 4.65 -8.10
C PRO A 86 -8.18 3.97 -6.73
N GLU A 87 -9.32 3.40 -6.32
CA GLU A 87 -9.38 2.54 -5.13
C GLU A 87 -8.42 1.35 -5.25
N ALA A 88 -8.01 0.83 -4.09
CA ALA A 88 -7.18 -0.37 -4.03
C ALA A 88 -7.77 -1.52 -4.90
N PRO A 89 -6.96 -2.13 -5.79
CA PRO A 89 -7.44 -3.19 -6.66
C PRO A 89 -7.85 -4.43 -5.85
N GLN A 90 -8.85 -5.17 -6.32
CA GLN A 90 -9.24 -6.41 -5.66
C GLN A 90 -8.07 -7.43 -5.66
N PRO A 91 -7.92 -8.22 -4.60
CA PRO A 91 -6.92 -9.27 -4.57
C PRO A 91 -7.21 -10.25 -5.70
N LYS A 92 -6.18 -10.62 -6.48
CA LYS A 92 -6.36 -11.68 -7.47
C LYS A 92 -6.70 -12.96 -6.72
N GLY A 93 -7.93 -13.45 -6.93
CA GLY A 93 -8.34 -14.78 -6.49
C GLY A 93 -7.31 -15.80 -6.98
N ARG A 94 -6.96 -16.73 -6.11
CA ARG A 94 -6.10 -17.85 -6.48
C ARG A 94 -6.81 -18.77 -7.45
#